data_AF-A0A091KKS7-F1
#
_entry.id   AF-A0A091KKS7-F1
#
_cell.length_a   1.000
_cell.length_b   1.000
_cell.length_c   1.000
_cell.angle_alpha   90.00
_cell.angle_beta   90.00
_cell.angle_gamma   90.00
#
_symmetry.space_group_name_H-M   'P 1'
#
loop_
_entity.id
_entity.type
_entity.pdbx_description
1 polymer ?
#
loop_
_entity_poly.entity_id
_entity_poly.type
_entity_poly.pdbx_seq_one_letter_code
_entity_poly.pdbx_strand_id
1 'polypeptide(L)' 'RAHLEELQSNYSERLQSLRDSLNQSLQDCGSSCAHVTLDGLTFSTNFSTIPGVEQQLEALREVSGSNITADLE' A
#
# COMPACT_ATOMS: atom_id res chain seq x y z
N ARG A 1 -5.26 15.04 -6.88
CA ARG A 1 -3.82 15.22 -6.55
C ARG A 1 -3.51 15.02 -5.07
N ALA A 2 -3.93 15.88 -4.13
CA ALA A 2 -3.63 15.71 -2.69
C ALA A 2 -3.99 14.32 -2.12
N HIS A 3 -5.11 13.75 -2.55
CA HIS A 3 -5.53 12.40 -2.15
C HIS A 3 -4.67 11.27 -2.76
N LEU A 4 -4.18 11.46 -3.99
CA LEU A 4 -3.22 10.52 -4.59
C LEU A 4 -1.89 10.56 -3.83
N GLU A 5 -1.46 11.74 -3.41
CA GLU A 5 -0.26 11.95 -2.59
C GLU A 5 -0.43 11.34 -1.19
N GLU A 6 -1.62 11.46 -0.58
CA GLU A 6 -1.96 10.82 0.69
C GLU A 6 -1.98 9.29 0.59
N LEU A 7 -2.66 8.73 -0.43
CA LEU A 7 -2.64 7.29 -0.71
C LEU A 7 -1.22 6.80 -0.95
N GLN A 8 -0.44 7.55 -1.74
CA GLN A 8 0.96 7.24 -1.99
C GLN A 8 1.76 7.18 -0.68
N SER A 9 1.58 8.16 0.22
CA SER A 9 2.24 8.18 1.52
C SER A 9 1.85 6.98 2.37
N ASN A 10 0.54 6.71 2.49
CA ASN A 10 0.05 5.60 3.33
C ASN A 10 0.51 4.23 2.83
N TYR A 11 0.46 3.99 1.52
CA TYR A 11 0.95 2.74 0.93
C TYR A 11 2.47 2.60 1.09
N SER A 12 3.23 3.70 0.96
CA SER A 12 4.68 3.66 1.13
C SER A 12 5.06 3.21 2.55
N GLU A 13 4.40 3.75 3.58
CA GLU A 13 4.61 3.34 4.98
C GLU A 13 4.25 1.87 5.23
N ARG A 14 3.11 1.41 4.70
CA ARG A 14 2.69 0.01 4.83
C ARG A 14 3.65 -0.96 4.15
N LEU A 15 4.14 -0.60 2.97
CA LEU A 15 5.09 -1.42 2.20
C LEU A 15 6.46 -1.46 2.87
N GLN A 16 6.89 -0.37 3.50
CA GLN A 16 8.09 -0.37 4.34
C GLN A 16 7.92 -1.32 5.54
N SER A 17 6.80 -1.22 6.25
CA SER A 17 6.49 -2.10 7.39
C SER A 17 6.45 -3.58 6.99
N LEU A 18 5.93 -3.88 5.79
CA LEU A 18 5.95 -5.24 5.23
C LEU A 18 7.38 -5.71 4.95
N ARG A 19 8.22 -4.86 4.37
CA ARG A 19 9.63 -5.17 4.12
C ARG A 19 10.37 -5.47 5.43
N ASP A 20 10.11 -4.71 6.47
CA ASP A 20 10.72 -4.92 7.79
C ASP A 20 10.26 -6.25 8.40
N SER A 21 8.97 -6.58 8.29
CA SER A 21 8.41 -7.85 8.76
C SER A 21 8.97 -9.06 8.01
N LEU A 22 9.17 -8.95 6.69
CA LEU A 22 9.83 -9.97 5.89
C LEU A 22 11.29 -10.14 6.31
N ASN A 23 12.01 -9.04 6.56
CA ASN A 23 13.39 -9.09 7.02
C ASN A 23 13.51 -9.81 8.37
N GLN A 24 12.61 -9.51 9.32
CA GLN A 24 12.55 -10.23 10.59
C GLN A 24 12.29 -11.72 10.38
N SER A 25 11.33 -12.08 9.52
CA SER A 25 11.02 -13.48 9.22
C SER A 25 12.20 -14.24 8.62
N LEU A 26 13.00 -13.58 7.77
CA LEU A 26 14.22 -14.16 7.21
C LEU A 26 15.31 -14.35 8.27
N GLN A 27 15.45 -13.42 9.21
CA GLN A 27 16.35 -13.56 10.35
C GLN A 27 15.94 -14.73 11.25
N ASP A 28 14.65 -14.85 11.54
CA ASP A 28 14.10 -15.94 12.37
C ASP A 28 14.25 -17.31 11.68
N CYS A 29 14.17 -17.36 10.34
CA CYS A 29 14.44 -18.56 9.56
C CYS A 29 15.92 -19.00 9.63
N GLY A 30 16.84 -18.07 9.88
CA GLY A 30 18.27 -18.34 10.04
C GLY A 30 18.95 -18.84 8.75
N SER A 31 19.91 -19.75 8.90
CA SER A 31 20.81 -20.19 7.82
C SER A 31 20.09 -20.82 6.62
N SER A 32 18.93 -21.43 6.83
CA SER A 32 18.11 -22.03 5.77
C SER A 32 17.61 -20.99 4.75
N CYS A 33 17.43 -19.74 5.17
CA CYS A 33 16.97 -18.64 4.31
C CYS A 33 18.09 -17.69 3.88
N ALA A 34 19.37 -18.01 4.13
CA ALA A 34 20.50 -17.11 3.88
C ALA A 34 20.68 -16.68 2.40
N HIS A 35 20.08 -17.43 1.47
CA HIS A 35 20.11 -17.13 0.03
C HIS A 35 18.91 -16.29 -0.45
N VAL A 36 17.91 -16.05 0.42
CA VAL A 36 16.72 -15.28 0.09
C VAL A 36 17.02 -13.80 0.32
N THR A 37 16.74 -12.97 -0.70
CA THR A 37 17.00 -11.53 -0.66
C THR A 37 15.72 -10.74 -0.88
N LEU A 38 15.67 -9.53 -0.30
CA LEU A 38 14.57 -8.59 -0.48
C LEU A 38 14.89 -7.51 -1.53
N ASP A 39 15.98 -7.65 -2.29
CA ASP A 39 16.43 -6.61 -3.24
C ASP A 39 15.46 -6.41 -4.40
N GLY A 40 14.68 -7.44 -4.77
CA GLY A 40 13.60 -7.34 -5.75
C GLY A 40 12.30 -6.70 -5.21
N LEU A 41 12.19 -6.48 -3.90
CA LEU A 41 11.01 -5.87 -3.26
C LEU A 41 11.20 -4.36 -3.11
N THR A 42 11.56 -3.68 -4.19
CA THR A 42 11.63 -2.22 -4.23
C THR A 42 10.21 -1.68 -4.42
N PHE A 43 9.58 -1.29 -3.32
CA PHE A 43 8.25 -0.71 -3.34
C PHE A 43 8.33 0.78 -3.69
N SER A 44 8.41 1.10 -4.98
CA SER A 44 8.23 2.46 -5.47
C SER A 44 6.98 2.52 -6.33
N THR A 45 5.96 3.23 -5.86
CA THR A 45 4.75 3.48 -6.68
C THR A 45 4.55 4.98 -6.78
N ASN A 46 4.68 5.52 -7.99
CA ASN A 46 4.33 6.89 -8.28
C ASN A 46 2.89 6.93 -8.81
N PHE A 47 1.92 7.02 -7.91
CA PHE A 47 0.50 7.02 -8.28
C PHE A 47 0.12 8.25 -9.14
N SER A 48 0.94 9.31 -9.10
CA SER A 48 0.78 10.49 -9.96
C SER A 48 1.12 10.22 -11.44
N THR A 49 1.71 9.06 -11.77
CA THR A 49 2.08 8.69 -13.14
C THR A 49 1.10 7.71 -13.79
N ILE A 50 0.11 7.19 -13.06
CA ILE A 50 -0.87 6.26 -13.61
C ILE A 50 -2.02 7.07 -14.23
N PRO A 51 -2.16 7.13 -15.57
CA PRO A 51 -3.19 7.92 -16.21
C PRO A 51 -4.58 7.38 -15.87
N GLY A 52 -5.50 8.25 -15.46
CA GLY A 52 -6.92 7.93 -15.34
C GLY A 52 -7.41 7.41 -13.99
N VAL A 53 -6.54 7.26 -12.97
CA VAL A 53 -6.93 6.74 -11.63
C VAL A 53 -7.75 7.75 -10.81
N GLU A 54 -7.76 9.01 -11.23
CA GLU A 54 -8.43 10.10 -10.52
C GLU A 54 -9.95 9.89 -10.43
N GLN A 55 -10.58 9.34 -11.47
CA GLN A 55 -12.03 9.11 -11.49
C GLN A 55 -12.45 7.95 -10.59
N GLN A 56 -11.71 6.83 -10.56
CA GLN A 56 -12.04 5.72 -9.67
C GLN A 56 -11.79 6.08 -8.20
N LEU A 57 -10.80 6.92 -7.93
CA LEU A 57 -10.53 7.40 -6.58
C LEU A 57 -11.57 8.39 -6.07
N GLU A 58 -12.11 9.23 -6.95
CA GLU A 58 -13.22 10.11 -6.57
C GLU A 58 -14.46 9.29 -6.23
N ALA A 59 -14.79 8.28 -7.04
CA ALA A 59 -15.87 7.34 -6.74
C ALA A 59 -15.65 6.58 -5.41
N LEU A 60 -14.42 6.14 -5.12
CA LEU A 60 -14.07 5.51 -3.84
C LEU A 60 -14.24 6.48 -2.66
N ARG A 61 -13.92 7.76 -2.82
CA ARG A 61 -14.14 8.78 -1.77
C ARG A 61 -15.60 9.09 -1.54
N GLU A 62 -16.41 9.18 -2.60
CA GLU A 62 -17.86 9.37 -2.47
C GLU A 62 -18.52 8.19 -1.74
N VAL A 63 -18.08 6.96 -2.00
CA VAL A 63 -18.57 5.75 -1.32
C VAL A 63 -18.05 5.65 0.13
N SER A 64 -16.81 6.07 0.39
CA SER A 64 -16.22 6.03 1.75
C SER A 64 -16.70 7.16 2.65
N GLY A 65 -17.08 8.31 2.07
CA GLY A 65 -17.65 9.45 2.77
C GLY A 65 -19.17 9.40 2.89
N SER A 66 -19.84 8.56 2.11
CA SER A 66 -21.24 8.22 2.33
C SER A 66 -21.32 7.26 3.51
N ASN A 67 -22.12 7.64 4.49
CA ASN A 67 -22.41 6.82 5.66
C ASN A 67 -23.25 5.61 5.19
N ILE A 68 -22.60 4.56 4.68
CA ILE A 68 -23.20 3.29 4.23
C ILE A 68 -24.09 2.65 5.32
N THR A 69 -23.93 3.09 6.56
CA THR A 69 -24.77 2.72 7.71
C THR A 69 -26.21 3.24 7.64
N ALA A 70 -26.59 4.10 6.67
CA ALA A 70 -27.94 4.65 6.59
C ALA A 70 -28.94 3.85 5.73
N ASP A 71 -28.51 2.78 5.04
CA ASP A 71 -29.38 1.94 4.18
C ASP A 71 -29.56 0.50 4.72
N LEU A 72 -29.29 0.30 6.01
CA LEU A 72 -29.62 -0.94 6.73
C LEU A 72 -30.47 -0.63 7.98
N GLU A 73 -31.63 -0.01 7.78
CA GLU A 73 -32.92 -0.31 8.46
C GLU A 73 -34.09 0.52 7.88
#